data_AF-A0A957PIT1-F1
#
_entry.id   AF-A0A957PIT1-F1
#
_cell.length_a   1.000
_cell.length_b   1.000
_cell.length_c   1.000
_cell.angle_alpha   90.00
_cell.angle_beta   90.00
_cell.angle_gamma   90.00
#
_symmetry.space_group_name_H-M   'P 1'
#
loop_
_entity.id
_entity.type
_entity.pdbx_description
1 polymer ?
#
loop_
_entity_poly.entity_id
_entity_poly.type
_entity_poly.pdbx_seq_one_letter_code
_entity_poly.pdbx_strand_id
1 'polypeptide(L)' 'MNEQEKYLFDLQGFMTVPHALSGEQVAALNRIWDQKIAQDMETGATTQRWVGLLDWGQPFRELIDNP' A
#
# COMPACT_ATOMS: atom_id res chain seq x y z
N MET A 1 13.62 -9.83 -6.21
CA MET A 1 13.16 -11.24 -6.23
C MET A 1 14.27 -12.16 -6.73
N ASN A 2 14.86 -12.96 -5.84
CA ASN A 2 15.90 -13.94 -6.14
C ASN A 2 15.30 -15.29 -6.60
N GLU A 3 16.14 -16.26 -6.98
CA GLU A 3 15.67 -17.56 -7.50
C GLU A 3 14.93 -18.40 -6.45
N GLN A 4 15.33 -18.31 -5.18
CA GLN A 4 14.67 -19.03 -4.08
C GLN A 4 13.26 -18.48 -3.83
N GLU A 5 13.11 -17.15 -3.85
CA GLU A 5 11.83 -16.45 -3.73
C GLU A 5 10.89 -16.80 -4.90
N LYS A 6 11.41 -16.86 -6.13
CA LYS A 6 10.65 -17.32 -7.30
C LYS A 6 10.16 -18.75 -7.13
N TYR A 7 11.02 -19.65 -6.66
CA TYR A 7 10.67 -21.05 -6.42
C TYR A 7 9.62 -21.21 -5.31
N LEU A 8 9.77 -20.49 -4.21
CA LEU A 8 8.78 -20.49 -3.11
C LEU A 8 7.41 -19.98 -3.59
N PHE A 9 7.41 -18.89 -4.38
CA PHE A 9 6.19 -18.36 -4.97
C PHE A 9 5.53 -19.36 -5.93
N ASP A 10 6.31 -20.05 -6.77
CA ASP A 10 5.78 -21.06 -7.72
C ASP A 10 5.14 -22.25 -6.99
N LEU A 11 5.73 -22.70 -5.89
CA LEU A 11 5.17 -23.78 -5.07
C LEU A 11 3.93 -23.38 -4.28
N GLN A 12 3.92 -22.18 -3.71
CA GLN A 12 2.89 -21.76 -2.75
C GLN A 12 1.77 -20.91 -3.37
N GLY A 13 2.03 -20.32 -4.54
CA GLY A 13 1.15 -19.34 -5.18
C GLY A 13 1.14 -17.96 -4.50
N PHE A 14 1.88 -17.78 -3.41
CA PHE A 14 2.05 -16.52 -2.70
C PHE A 14 3.41 -16.46 -1.99
N MET A 15 3.81 -15.28 -1.55
CA MET A 15 4.97 -15.07 -0.69
C MET A 15 4.76 -13.80 0.13
N THR A 16 5.33 -13.77 1.34
CA THR A 16 5.39 -12.56 2.17
C THR A 16 6.74 -11.87 2.00
N VAL A 17 6.72 -10.56 1.74
CA VAL A 17 7.94 -9.73 1.69
C VAL A 17 7.98 -8.89 2.97
N PRO A 18 8.75 -9.29 3.99
CA PRO A 18 8.86 -8.50 5.20
C PRO A 18 9.52 -7.16 4.89
N HIS A 19 9.05 -6.09 5.52
CA HIS A 19 9.63 -4.74 5.37
C HIS A 19 9.72 -4.26 3.93
N ALA A 20 8.76 -4.64 3.08
CA ALA A 20 8.65 -4.14 1.70
C ALA A 20 8.61 -2.60 1.62
N LEU A 21 8.11 -1.96 2.68
CA LEU A 21 8.14 -0.51 2.88
C LEU A 21 8.92 -0.18 4.15
N SER A 22 9.65 0.93 4.11
CA SER A 22 10.27 1.52 5.28
C SER A 22 9.22 2.09 6.23
N GLY A 23 9.57 2.26 7.50
CA GLY A 23 8.67 2.87 8.49
C GLY A 23 8.26 4.30 8.11
N GLU A 24 9.15 5.05 7.45
CA GLU A 24 8.87 6.41 6.98
C GLU A 24 7.87 6.42 5.83
N GLN A 25 8.03 5.51 4.86
CA GLN A 25 7.07 5.36 3.75
C GLN A 25 5.67 5.02 4.30
N VAL A 26 5.58 4.07 5.23
CA VAL A 26 4.30 3.70 5.87
C VAL A 26 3.69 4.89 6.61
N ALA A 27 4.48 5.64 7.37
CA ALA A 27 3.99 6.80 8.10
C ALA A 27 3.48 7.91 7.15
N ALA A 28 4.15 8.13 6.02
CA ALA A 28 3.73 9.13 5.02
C ALA A 28 2.39 8.75 4.37
N LEU A 29 2.23 7.48 3.98
CA LEU A 29 1.00 6.96 3.38
C LEU A 29 -0.18 7.02 4.36
N ASN A 30 0.02 6.62 5.61
CA ASN A 30 -1.02 6.64 6.63
C ASN A 30 -1.55 8.06 6.90
N ARG A 31 -0.68 9.08 6.93
CA ARG A 31 -1.13 10.47 7.11
C ARG A 31 -2.10 10.93 6.01
N ILE A 32 -1.82 10.58 4.76
CA ILE A 32 -2.70 10.92 3.63
C ILE A 32 -4.01 10.12 3.74
N TRP A 33 -3.91 8.86 4.13
CA TRP A 33 -5.06 7.99 4.32
C TRP A 33 -6.01 8.52 5.40
N ASP A 34 -5.47 8.93 6.56
CA ASP A 34 -6.24 9.52 7.66
C ASP A 34 -6.97 10.80 7.20
N GLN A 35 -6.31 11.63 6.39
CA GLN A 35 -6.93 12.83 5.81
C GLN A 35 -8.09 12.47 4.87
N LYS A 36 -7.93 11.44 4.03
CA LYS A 36 -8.99 10.98 3.11
C LYS A 36 -10.16 10.34 3.83
N ILE A 37 -9.91 9.57 4.88
CA ILE A 37 -10.96 9.06 5.78
C ILE A 37 -11.77 10.23 6.35
N ALA A 38 -11.09 11.23 6.92
CA ALA A 38 -11.76 12.36 7.56
C ALA A 38 -12.56 13.23 6.58
N GLN A 39 -12.16 13.27 5.30
CA GLN A 39 -12.83 14.03 4.24
C GLN A 39 -14.03 13.28 3.63
N ASP A 40 -13.86 12.00 3.33
CA ASP A 40 -14.75 11.26 2.43
C ASP A 40 -15.65 10.24 3.14
N MET A 41 -15.33 9.84 4.39
CA MET A 41 -16.16 8.86 5.09
C MET A 41 -17.35 9.51 5.77
N GLU A 42 -18.55 9.10 5.34
CA GLU A 42 -19.78 9.42 6.05
C GLU A 42 -19.81 8.74 7.43
N THR A 43 -20.38 9.43 8.42
CA THR A 43 -20.54 8.91 9.78
C THR A 43 -21.33 7.61 9.78
N GLY A 44 -20.68 6.50 10.14
CA GLY A 44 -21.30 5.17 10.21
C GLY A 44 -21.01 4.25 9.02
N ALA A 45 -20.27 4.72 8.01
CA ALA A 45 -19.77 3.85 6.95
C ALA A 45 -18.74 2.85 7.50
N THR A 46 -18.97 1.55 7.28
CA THR A 46 -18.07 0.47 7.71
C THR A 46 -17.10 0.03 6.62
N THR A 47 -17.40 0.41 5.37
CA THR A 47 -16.59 0.07 4.19
C THR A 47 -16.55 1.25 3.24
N GLN A 48 -15.36 1.61 2.77
CA GLN A 48 -15.17 2.65 1.76
C GLN A 48 -14.14 2.17 0.75
N ARG A 49 -14.43 2.36 -0.54
CA ARG A 49 -13.51 2.04 -1.63
C ARG A 49 -13.13 3.30 -2.37
N TRP A 50 -11.86 3.66 -2.30
CA TRP A 50 -11.29 4.72 -3.11
C TRP A 50 -10.73 4.19 -4.43
N VAL A 51 -10.94 4.97 -5.49
CA VAL A 51 -10.34 4.76 -6.81
C VAL A 51 -9.39 5.93 -7.10
N GLY A 52 -8.38 5.71 -7.94
CA GLY A 52 -7.43 6.79 -8.28
C GLY A 52 -6.42 7.11 -7.18
N LEU A 53 -5.89 6.09 -6.48
CA LEU A 53 -4.88 6.28 -5.42
C LEU A 53 -3.64 7.07 -5.89
N LEU A 54 -3.29 6.98 -7.18
CA LEU A 54 -2.15 7.72 -7.75
C LEU A 54 -2.37 9.25 -7.77
N ASP A 55 -3.61 9.71 -7.60
CA ASP A 55 -3.94 11.13 -7.50
C ASP A 55 -3.77 11.67 -6.07
N TRP A 56 -3.50 10.81 -5.10
CA TRP A 56 -3.38 11.18 -3.69
C TRP A 56 -2.04 11.81 -3.35
N GLY A 57 -1.11 11.82 -4.30
CA GLY A 57 0.15 12.53 -4.22
C GLY A 57 1.35 11.64 -4.49
N GLN A 58 2.52 12.25 -4.37
CA GLN A 58 3.81 11.64 -4.65
C GLN A 58 4.06 10.34 -3.85
N PRO A 59 3.73 10.24 -2.55
CA PRO A 59 3.99 9.01 -1.78
C PRO A 59 3.33 7.76 -2.36
N PHE A 60 2.13 7.88 -2.96
CA PHE A 60 1.45 6.76 -3.60
C PHE A 60 1.99 6.44 -4.99
N ARG A 61 2.51 7.43 -5.72
CA ARG A 61 3.15 7.23 -7.02
C ARG A 61 4.49 6.53 -6.89
N GLU A 62 5.26 6.88 -5.86
CA GLU A 62 6.56 6.27 -5.57
C GLU A 62 6.45 4.77 -5.22
N LEU A 63 5.27 4.27 -4.85
CA LEU A 63 5.05 2.84 -4.63
C LEU A 63 5.19 1.99 -5.90
N ILE A 64 4.95 2.57 -7.09
CA ILE A 64 5.07 1.85 -8.37
C ILE A 64 6.53 1.43 -8.61
N ASP A 65 7.45 2.33 -8.29
CA ASP A 65 8.88 2.17 -8.49
C ASP A 65 9.60 1.86 -7.15
N ASN A 66 8.91 1.21 -6.22
CA ASN A 66 9.51 0.83 -4.94
C ASN A 66 10.65 -0.19 -5.18
N PRO A 67 11.84 0.04 -4.60
CA PRO A 67 13.02 -0.78 -4.83
C PRO A 67 12.89 -2.22 -4.32
#